data_AF-D5GNP7-F1
#
_entry.id   AF-D5GNP7-F1
#
_cell.length_a   1.000
_cell.length_b   1.000
_cell.length_c   1.000
_cell.angle_alpha   90.00
_cell.angle_beta   90.00
_cell.angle_gamma   90.00
#
_symmetry.space_group_name_H-M   'P 1'
#
loop_
_entity.id
_entity.type
_entity.pdbx_description
1 polymer ?
#
loop_
_entity_poly.entity_id
_entity_poly.type
_entity_poly.pdbx_seq_one_letter_code
_entity_poly.pdbx_strand_id
1 'polypeptide(L)'
;MSSDEERTFTRLLEEQRAQNNPVSANRTSEAEWRTKLSGKKIVDGQANSVDTFSKKDLPEKHRVVPPGAVVTKDYYPDRLNVHVDEQGNATHVTYG
;
A
#
# COMPACT_ATOMS: atom_id res chain seq x y z
N MET A 1 -11.22 -38.96 27.28
CA MET A 1 -11.48 -37.64 26.68
C MET A 1 -10.26 -37.32 25.84
N SER A 2 -10.45 -37.17 24.53
CA SER A 2 -9.49 -37.51 23.47
C SER A 2 -8.42 -36.44 23.25
N SER A 3 -7.15 -36.79 23.47
CA SER A 3 -6.00 -35.88 23.36
C SER A 3 -5.64 -35.49 21.91
N ASP A 4 -6.29 -36.08 20.91
CA ASP A 4 -6.07 -35.79 19.49
C ASP A 4 -6.81 -34.51 19.00
N GLU A 5 -7.87 -34.10 19.73
CA GLU A 5 -8.68 -32.94 19.37
C GLU A 5 -7.98 -31.61 19.71
N GLU A 6 -7.24 -31.58 20.83
CA GLU A 6 -6.51 -30.37 21.27
C GLU A 6 -5.27 -30.08 20.41
N ARG A 7 -4.65 -31.11 19.83
CA ARG A 7 -3.48 -30.99 18.93
C ARG A 7 -3.85 -30.39 17.58
N THR A 8 -5.06 -30.68 17.11
CA THR A 8 -5.57 -30.13 15.85
C THR A 8 -6.01 -28.68 16.04
N PHE A 9 -6.63 -28.37 17.19
CA PHE A 9 -7.06 -27.01 17.51
C PHE A 9 -5.89 -26.03 17.69
N THR A 10 -4.79 -26.48 18.29
CA THR A 10 -3.56 -25.67 18.43
C THR A 10 -2.90 -25.40 17.07
N ARG A 11 -2.87 -26.36 16.15
CA ARG A 11 -2.31 -26.16 14.79
C ARG A 11 -3.17 -25.20 13.94
N LEU A 12 -4.49 -25.30 14.03
CA LEU A 12 -5.42 -24.43 13.29
C LEU A 12 -5.35 -22.98 13.79
N LEU A 13 -5.20 -22.80 15.11
CA LEU A 13 -5.05 -21.46 15.69
C LEU A 13 -3.71 -20.85 15.28
N GLU A 14 -2.63 -21.63 15.21
CA GLU A 14 -1.30 -21.21 14.74
C GLU A 14 -1.30 -20.73 13.26
N GLU A 15 -2.07 -21.38 12.39
CA GLU A 15 -2.23 -20.98 10.98
C GLU A 15 -3.03 -19.67 10.83
N GLN A 16 -4.07 -19.45 11.64
CA GLN A 16 -4.87 -18.22 11.58
C GLN A 16 -4.13 -16.97 12.10
N ARG A 17 -3.09 -17.12 12.94
CA ARG A 17 -2.23 -15.99 13.39
C ARG A 17 -1.29 -15.52 12.29
N ALA A 18 -0.82 -16.44 11.44
CA ALA A 18 0.09 -16.11 10.35
C ALA A 18 -0.57 -15.24 9.26
N GLN A 19 -1.90 -15.32 9.14
CA GLN A 19 -2.69 -14.49 8.23
C GLN A 19 -2.92 -13.06 8.74
N ASN A 20 -2.72 -12.79 10.04
CA ASN A 20 -2.90 -11.46 10.65
C ASN A 20 -1.58 -10.71 10.92
N ASN A 21 -0.55 -10.97 10.11
CA ASN A 21 0.69 -10.20 10.15
C ASN A 21 0.53 -8.87 9.38
N PRO A 22 0.65 -7.69 10.02
CA PRO A 22 0.48 -6.39 9.35
C PRO A 22 1.47 -6.16 8.21
N VAL A 23 2.62 -6.84 8.22
CA VAL A 23 3.64 -6.77 7.17
C VAL A 23 3.16 -7.42 5.85
N SER A 24 2.26 -8.41 5.92
CA SER A 24 1.72 -9.09 4.73
C SER A 24 0.60 -8.29 4.07
N ALA A 25 -0.20 -7.57 4.87
CA ALA A 25 -1.28 -6.71 4.36
C ALA A 25 -0.74 -5.55 3.52
N ASN A 26 0.33 -4.87 3.99
CA ASN A 26 0.91 -3.73 3.26
C ASN A 26 1.46 -4.09 1.89
N ARG A 27 2.08 -5.27 1.72
CA ARG A 27 2.59 -5.71 0.41
C ARG A 27 1.47 -5.96 -0.59
N THR A 28 0.37 -6.54 -0.11
CA THR A 28 -0.84 -6.74 -0.92
C THR A 28 -1.43 -5.39 -1.32
N SER A 29 -1.55 -4.45 -0.38
CA SER A 29 -2.03 -3.09 -0.67
C SER A 29 -1.11 -2.32 -1.62
N GLU A 30 0.22 -2.48 -1.53
CA GLU A 30 1.17 -1.86 -2.46
C GLU A 30 0.93 -2.30 -3.89
N ALA A 31 0.81 -3.60 -4.13
CA ALA A 31 0.54 -4.15 -5.45
C ALA A 31 -0.81 -3.68 -6.03
N GLU A 32 -1.83 -3.57 -5.18
CA GLU A 32 -3.14 -3.03 -5.55
C GLU A 32 -3.06 -1.56 -5.96
N TRP A 33 -2.42 -0.72 -5.12
CA TRP A 33 -2.25 0.71 -5.41
C TRP A 33 -1.38 0.93 -6.64
N ARG A 34 -0.32 0.14 -6.80
CA ARG A 34 0.51 0.16 -7.98
C ARG A 34 -0.33 -0.09 -9.22
N THR A 35 -1.16 -1.12 -9.22
CA THR A 35 -2.01 -1.46 -10.37
C THR A 35 -3.06 -0.38 -10.64
N LYS A 36 -3.65 0.20 -9.57
CA LYS A 36 -4.65 1.27 -9.69
C LYS A 36 -4.06 2.58 -10.21
N LEU A 37 -2.86 2.94 -9.78
CA LEU A 37 -2.23 4.22 -10.08
C LEU A 37 -1.29 4.18 -11.29
N SER A 38 -0.81 3.00 -11.71
CA SER A 38 0.12 2.87 -12.84
C SER A 38 -0.43 3.57 -14.09
N GLY A 39 0.31 4.57 -14.57
CA GLY A 39 -0.05 5.34 -15.76
C GLY A 39 -1.12 6.42 -15.55
N LYS A 40 -1.60 6.62 -14.31
CA LYS A 40 -2.52 7.71 -13.96
C LYS A 40 -1.76 8.93 -13.46
N LYS A 41 -2.24 10.12 -13.83
CA LYS A 41 -1.69 11.41 -13.38
C LYS A 41 -2.24 11.80 -12.01
N ILE A 42 -1.35 12.03 -11.05
CA ILE A 42 -1.74 12.43 -9.69
C ILE A 42 -1.96 13.94 -9.64
N VAL A 43 -3.16 14.37 -9.23
CA VAL A 43 -3.52 15.79 -9.13
C VAL A 43 -3.97 16.15 -7.70
N ASP A 44 -3.59 17.34 -7.24
CA ASP A 44 -4.02 17.89 -5.94
C ASP A 44 -5.54 18.20 -5.88
N GLY A 45 -6.19 18.31 -7.04
CA GLY A 45 -7.59 18.68 -7.19
C GLY A 45 -8.51 17.51 -7.56
N GLN A 46 -9.67 17.85 -8.13
CA GLN A 46 -10.61 16.85 -8.64
C GLN A 46 -10.01 16.16 -9.88
N ALA A 47 -10.09 14.83 -9.91
CA ALA A 47 -9.80 14.08 -11.12
C ALA A 47 -10.85 14.43 -12.17
N ASN A 48 -10.42 15.01 -13.29
CA ASN A 48 -11.31 15.42 -14.38
C ASN A 48 -11.33 14.39 -15.53
N SER A 49 -10.51 13.35 -15.44
CA SER A 49 -10.37 12.31 -16.47
C SER A 49 -10.10 10.95 -15.84
N VAL A 50 -10.42 9.89 -16.58
CA VAL A 50 -10.19 8.49 -16.17
C VAL A 50 -8.70 8.20 -15.93
N ASP A 51 -7.84 8.93 -16.63
CA ASP A 51 -6.38 8.89 -16.51
C ASP A 51 -5.82 9.81 -15.42
N THR A 52 -6.66 10.54 -14.69
CA THR A 52 -6.25 11.38 -13.57
C THR A 52 -6.75 10.80 -12.25
N PHE A 53 -5.94 10.90 -11.20
CA PHE A 53 -6.26 10.40 -9.88
C PHE A 53 -6.10 11.52 -8.86
N SER A 54 -7.10 11.72 -7.99
CA SER A 54 -7.03 12.78 -6.98
C SER A 54 -6.19 12.33 -5.80
N LYS A 55 -5.41 13.24 -5.22
CA LYS A 55 -4.77 13.00 -3.92
C LYS A 55 -5.79 12.75 -2.80
N LYS A 56 -7.05 13.17 -2.97
CA LYS A 56 -8.14 12.89 -2.02
C LYS A 56 -8.56 11.43 -2.00
N ASP A 57 -8.33 10.71 -3.09
CA ASP A 57 -8.64 9.27 -3.21
C ASP A 57 -7.50 8.40 -2.65
N LEU A 58 -6.37 9.02 -2.26
CA LEU A 58 -5.26 8.35 -1.60
C LEU A 58 -5.54 8.19 -0.10
N PRO A 59 -4.91 7.20 0.56
CA PRO A 59 -5.03 7.03 2.01
C PRO A 59 -4.58 8.27 2.78
N GLU A 60 -5.08 8.43 4.00
CA GLU A 60 -4.83 9.61 4.85
C GLU A 60 -3.32 9.89 5.03
N LYS A 61 -2.52 8.82 5.17
CA LYS A 61 -1.06 8.89 5.18
C LYS A 61 -0.52 8.61 3.79
N HIS A 62 -0.36 9.65 2.98
CA HIS A 62 0.30 9.53 1.66
C HIS A 62 1.35 10.62 1.44
N ARG A 63 2.30 10.34 0.56
CA ARG A 63 3.31 11.31 0.10
C ARG A 63 3.53 11.12 -1.39
N VAL A 64 3.40 12.20 -2.16
CA VAL A 64 3.74 12.19 -3.58
C VAL A 64 5.20 12.62 -3.71
N VAL A 65 6.02 11.76 -4.31
CA VAL A 65 7.45 11.96 -4.48
C VAL A 65 7.72 12.28 -5.96
N PRO A 66 8.09 13.52 -6.30
CA PRO A 66 8.49 13.87 -7.65
C PRO A 66 9.84 13.24 -8.03
N PRO A 67 10.13 13.10 -9.32
CA PRO A 67 11.39 12.54 -9.77
C PRO A 67 12.55 13.43 -9.31
N GLY A 68 13.62 12.81 -8.78
CA GLY A 68 14.79 13.53 -8.28
C GLY A 68 14.59 14.24 -6.94
N ALA A 69 13.41 14.13 -6.31
CA ALA A 69 13.19 14.67 -4.98
C ALA A 69 14.00 13.91 -3.93
N VAL A 70 14.76 14.64 -3.13
CA VAL A 70 15.44 14.07 -1.96
C VAL A 70 14.41 13.92 -0.85
N VAL A 71 14.08 12.67 -0.52
CA VAL A 71 13.19 12.35 0.59
C VAL A 71 13.98 11.95 1.82
N THR A 72 13.53 12.40 2.99
CA THR A 72 14.07 11.96 4.28
C THR A 72 13.68 10.52 4.57
N LYS A 73 14.57 9.80 5.26
CA LYS A 73 14.39 8.40 5.68
C LYS A 73 13.53 8.28 6.95
N ASP A 74 12.49 9.09 7.08
CA ASP A 74 11.52 8.95 8.17
C ASP A 74 10.62 7.75 7.85
N TYR A 75 10.76 6.66 8.60
CA TYR A 75 10.02 5.42 8.35
C TYR A 75 8.63 5.46 8.96
N TYR A 76 7.61 5.45 8.12
CA TYR A 76 6.20 5.37 8.50
C TYR A 76 5.57 4.14 7.81
N PRO A 77 5.36 3.02 8.52
CA PRO A 77 4.89 1.79 7.91
C PRO A 77 3.53 1.95 7.22
N ASP A 78 2.66 2.81 7.73
CA ASP A 78 1.31 3.02 7.21
C ASP A 78 1.26 4.06 6.06
N ARG A 79 2.38 4.70 5.71
CA ARG A 79 2.41 5.77 4.70
C ARG A 79 2.61 5.21 3.30
N LEU A 80 1.69 5.55 2.39
CA LEU A 80 1.83 5.29 0.96
C LEU A 80 2.66 6.39 0.28
N ASN A 81 3.87 6.05 -0.17
CA ASN A 81 4.65 6.94 -1.05
C ASN A 81 4.31 6.62 -2.51
N VAL A 82 3.82 7.61 -3.25
CA VAL A 82 3.52 7.52 -4.68
C VAL A 82 4.62 8.26 -5.44
N HIS A 83 5.45 7.53 -6.18
CA HIS A 83 6.47 8.09 -7.05
C HIS A 83 5.84 8.47 -8.37
N VAL A 84 6.08 9.71 -8.80
CA VAL A 84 5.59 10.23 -10.08
C VAL A 84 6.76 10.55 -11.01
N ASP A 85 6.49 10.59 -12.31
CA ASP A 85 7.42 11.07 -13.33
C ASP A 85 7.40 12.61 -13.47
N GLU A 86 8.17 13.15 -14.41
CA GLU A 86 8.25 14.59 -14.69
C GLU A 86 6.92 15.17 -15.21
N GLN A 87 6.04 14.31 -15.73
CA GLN A 87 4.73 14.66 -16.28
C GLN A 87 3.62 14.57 -15.21
N GLY A 88 3.93 14.01 -14.05
CA GLY A 88 3.04 13.79 -12.91
C GLY A 88 2.30 12.45 -12.93
N ASN A 89 2.72 11.50 -13.78
CA ASN A 89 2.14 10.16 -13.84
C ASN A 89 2.77 9.25 -12.78
N ALA A 90 1.95 8.49 -12.07
CA ALA A 90 2.43 7.54 -11.09
C ALA A 90 3.15 6.36 -11.77
N THR A 91 4.40 6.16 -11.36
CA THR A 91 5.29 5.11 -11.89
C THR A 91 5.34 3.92 -10.94
N HIS A 92 5.50 4.20 -9.63
CA HIS A 92 5.56 3.16 -8.61
C HIS A 92 5.07 3.67 -7.26
N VAL A 93 4.71 2.75 -6.37
CA VAL A 93 4.28 3.06 -5.01
C VAL A 93 5.07 2.22 -4.02
N THR A 94 5.33 2.78 -2.85
CA THR A 94 6.12 2.13 -1.80
C THR A 94 5.56 2.48 -0.43
N TYR A 95 5.48 1.52 0.48
CA TYR A 95 5.13 1.79 1.88
C TYR A 95 6.37 2.04 2.75
N GLY A 96 6.33 3.09 3.56
CA GLY A 96 7.42 3.44 4.49
C GLY A 96 7.61 4.93 4.71
#